data_AF-A0A957SZI8-F1
#
_entry.id   AF-A0A957SZI8-F1
#
_cell.length_a   1.000
_cell.length_b   1.000
_cell.length_c   1.000
_cell.angle_alpha   90.00
_cell.angle_beta   90.00
_cell.angle_gamma   90.00
#
_symmetry.space_group_name_H-M   'P 1'
#
loop_
_entity.id
_entity.type
_entity.pdbx_description
1 polymer ?
#
loop_
_entity_poly.entity_id
_entity_poly.type
_entity_poly.pdbx_seq_one_letter_code
_entity_poly.pdbx_strand_id
1 'polypeptide(L)'
;SGEYIWLSMIGGRSSQPFHAPDICYDADGWQYNLGSYPIALDEEHSLFGLWLEANKTTENGETLEHVVFYFYLFPNETRKLSDGIVLFKLTSGRHGTVEETLALHADFIRNLFFSAPTLPTQPS
;
A
#
# COMPACT_ATOMS: atom_id res chain seq x y z
N SER A 1 9.11 -17.48 14.54
CA SER A 1 8.09 -16.55 14.02
C SER A 1 8.15 -16.61 12.50
N GLY A 2 7.01 -16.63 11.80
CA GLY A 2 7.00 -16.61 10.32
C GLY A 2 6.99 -15.18 9.78
N GLU A 3 7.42 -15.01 8.53
CA GLU A 3 7.26 -13.76 7.78
C GLU A 3 5.82 -13.61 7.31
N TYR A 4 5.29 -12.38 7.33
CA TYR A 4 3.92 -12.08 6.94
C TYR A 4 3.80 -10.69 6.32
N ILE A 5 2.87 -10.55 5.38
CA ILE A 5 2.42 -9.27 4.82
C ILE A 5 0.92 -9.17 5.07
N TRP A 6 0.47 -8.04 5.60
CA TRP A 6 -0.94 -7.73 5.78
C TRP A 6 -1.44 -6.92 4.59
N LEU A 7 -2.49 -7.41 3.92
CA LEU A 7 -3.26 -6.64 2.94
C LEU A 7 -4.51 -6.07 3.61
N SER A 8 -4.64 -4.74 3.62
CA SER A 8 -5.85 -4.04 4.05
C SER A 8 -6.47 -3.31 2.87
N MET A 9 -7.79 -3.44 2.69
CA MET A 9 -8.54 -2.80 1.61
C MET A 9 -9.75 -2.06 2.16
N ILE A 10 -9.94 -0.82 1.73
CA ILE A 10 -11.03 0.06 2.14
C ILE A 10 -11.63 0.68 0.89
N GLY A 11 -12.91 0.42 0.65
CA GLY A 11 -13.68 1.05 -0.42
C GLY A 11 -14.67 2.06 0.13
N GLY A 12 -14.91 3.15 -0.59
CA GLY A 12 -15.85 4.16 -0.13
C GLY A 12 -16.14 5.24 -1.17
N ARG A 13 -17.07 6.15 -0.81
CA ARG A 13 -17.48 7.31 -1.63
C ARG A 13 -17.35 8.65 -0.90
N SER A 14 -16.71 8.64 0.28
CA SER A 14 -16.50 9.80 1.15
C SER A 14 -15.02 9.95 1.45
N SER A 15 -14.52 11.16 1.67
CA SER A 15 -13.09 11.43 1.90
C SER A 15 -12.54 10.96 3.26
N GLN A 16 -13.39 10.78 4.28
CA GLN A 16 -12.96 10.50 5.66
C GLN A 16 -11.88 9.41 5.82
N PRO A 17 -12.00 8.20 5.23
CA PRO A 17 -10.98 7.17 5.36
C PRO A 17 -9.80 7.32 4.37
N PHE A 18 -9.81 8.33 3.50
CA PHE A 18 -8.83 8.53 2.42
C PHE A 18 -8.04 9.82 2.62
N HIS A 19 -7.35 9.92 3.76
CA HIS A 19 -6.42 11.00 4.07
C HIS A 19 -4.97 10.51 3.91
N ALA A 20 -4.04 11.47 3.82
CA ALA A 20 -2.62 11.16 3.70
C ALA A 20 -2.11 10.39 4.93
N PRO A 21 -1.23 9.39 4.75
CA PRO A 21 -0.89 8.46 5.82
C PRO A 21 -0.15 9.14 6.97
N ASP A 22 0.71 10.12 6.68
CA ASP A 22 1.49 10.93 7.62
C ASP A 22 0.68 11.47 8.80
N ILE A 23 -0.56 11.91 8.57
CA ILE A 23 -1.44 12.48 9.61
C ILE A 23 -1.60 11.56 10.82
N CYS A 24 -1.80 10.25 10.60
CA CYS A 24 -1.95 9.29 11.70
C CYS A 24 -0.63 9.01 12.43
N TYR A 25 0.49 9.07 11.71
CA TYR A 25 1.81 8.80 12.27
C TYR A 25 2.29 9.98 13.12
N ASP A 26 2.11 11.20 12.63
CA ASP A 26 2.38 12.44 13.37
C ASP A 26 1.58 12.49 14.67
N ALA A 27 0.27 12.22 14.59
CA ALA A 27 -0.63 12.29 15.74
C ALA A 27 -0.27 11.28 16.85
N ASP A 28 0.29 10.13 16.49
CA ASP A 28 0.71 9.09 17.42
C ASP A 28 2.23 9.11 17.71
N GLY A 29 2.95 10.15 17.27
CA GLY A 29 4.36 10.37 17.61
C GLY A 29 5.35 9.38 16.97
N TRP A 30 4.99 8.78 15.85
CA TRP A 30 5.92 7.97 15.06
C TRP A 30 6.96 8.84 14.36
N GLN A 31 8.15 8.28 14.16
CA GLN A 31 9.12 8.83 13.21
C GLN A 31 9.02 8.04 11.92
N TYR A 32 9.08 8.72 10.77
CA TYR A 32 8.95 8.04 9.50
C TYR A 32 9.68 8.72 8.35
N ASN A 33 10.01 7.90 7.35
CA ASN A 33 10.35 8.35 6.01
C ASN A 33 9.13 8.11 5.12
N LEU A 34 8.74 9.12 4.35
CA LEU A 34 7.64 9.04 3.39
C LEU A 34 8.19 9.31 1.99
N GLY A 35 7.80 8.47 1.05
CA GLY A 35 8.12 8.64 -0.36
C GLY A 35 7.01 8.17 -1.27
N SER A 36 7.26 8.30 -2.56
CA SER A 36 6.41 7.71 -3.60
C SER A 36 7.30 7.01 -4.61
N TYR A 37 6.83 5.87 -5.11
CA TYR A 37 7.57 5.11 -6.12
C TYR A 37 6.59 4.37 -7.04
N PRO A 38 6.82 4.35 -8.36
CA PRO A 38 6.04 3.54 -9.29
C PRO A 38 6.43 2.07 -9.18
N ILE A 39 5.45 1.18 -9.04
CA ILE A 39 5.66 -0.26 -9.18
C ILE A 39 5.28 -0.67 -10.59
N ALA A 40 6.22 -1.28 -11.31
CA ALA A 40 5.93 -1.92 -12.58
C ALA A 40 4.99 -3.12 -12.36
N LEU A 41 3.81 -3.02 -12.96
CA LEU A 41 2.79 -4.07 -12.98
C LEU A 41 3.09 -5.08 -14.10
N ASP A 42 3.40 -4.57 -15.29
CA ASP A 42 3.93 -5.29 -16.44
C ASP A 42 4.91 -4.38 -17.21
N GLU A 43 5.19 -4.66 -18.48
CA GLU A 43 6.11 -3.88 -19.31
C GLU A 43 5.60 -2.46 -19.64
N GLU A 44 4.28 -2.25 -19.65
CA GLU A 44 3.65 -1.00 -20.08
C GLU A 44 2.94 -0.26 -18.95
N HIS A 45 2.52 -0.98 -17.90
CA HIS A 45 1.70 -0.45 -16.83
C HIS A 45 2.49 -0.34 -15.53
N SER A 46 2.25 0.75 -14.80
CA SER A 46 2.80 0.97 -13.47
C SER A 46 1.73 1.49 -12.53
N LEU A 47 1.82 1.07 -11.27
CA LEU A 47 0.99 1.57 -10.19
C LEU A 47 1.81 2.49 -9.29
N PHE A 48 1.37 3.74 -9.17
CA PHE A 48 1.97 4.69 -8.24
C PHE A 48 1.40 4.50 -6.84
N GLY A 49 2.28 4.31 -5.87
CA GLY A 49 1.92 4.26 -4.46
C GLY A 49 2.77 5.22 -3.62
N LEU A 50 2.31 5.45 -2.39
CA LEU A 50 3.06 6.11 -1.34
C LEU A 50 3.62 5.04 -0.41
N TRP A 51 4.92 5.08 -0.14
CA TRP A 51 5.52 4.18 0.83
C TRP A 51 5.93 4.94 2.09
N LEU A 52 5.86 4.26 3.22
CA LEU A 52 6.22 4.81 4.52
C LEU A 52 7.02 3.77 5.29
N GLU A 53 8.23 4.12 5.71
CA GLU A 53 8.99 3.39 6.72
C GLU A 53 8.80 4.11 8.04
N ALA A 54 8.28 3.42 9.05
CA ALA A 54 7.97 4.01 10.34
C ALA A 54 8.65 3.26 11.47
N ASN A 55 9.09 4.02 12.48
CA ASN A 55 9.53 3.48 13.75
C ASN A 55 8.96 4.28 14.94
N LYS A 56 8.79 3.60 16.06
CA LYS A 56 8.36 4.20 17.32
C LYS A 56 8.95 3.45 18.50
N THR A 57 9.56 4.18 19.42
CA THR A 57 9.95 3.64 20.72
C THR A 57 8.76 3.72 21.67
N THR A 58 8.35 2.58 22.21
CA THR A 58 7.26 2.47 23.19
C THR A 58 7.74 2.81 24.60
N GLU A 59 6.81 2.97 25.53
CA GLU A 59 7.12 3.37 26.92
C GLU A 59 8.01 2.35 27.66
N ASN A 60 7.94 1.08 27.28
CA ASN A 60 8.81 0.01 27.81
C ASN A 60 10.20 -0.04 27.14
N GLY A 61 10.51 0.87 26.21
CA GLY A 61 11.79 0.95 25.50
C GLY A 61 11.94 0.01 24.30
N GLU A 62 10.87 -0.68 23.89
CA GLU A 62 10.86 -1.48 22.66
C GLU A 62 10.74 -0.59 21.42
N THR A 63 11.44 -0.91 20.35
CA THR A 63 11.29 -0.22 19.07
C THR A 63 10.39 -1.05 18.17
N LEU A 64 9.24 -0.47 17.81
CA LEU A 64 8.37 -0.99 16.77
C LEU A 64 8.81 -0.43 15.42
N GLU A 65 8.92 -1.29 14.41
CA GLU A 65 9.23 -0.89 13.04
C GLU A 65 8.26 -1.55 12.07
N HIS A 66 7.83 -0.81 11.05
CA HIS A 66 7.13 -1.39 9.92
C HIS A 66 7.34 -0.59 8.63
N VAL A 67 7.10 -1.25 7.51
CA VAL A 67 7.01 -0.64 6.19
C VAL A 67 5.58 -0.78 5.69
N VAL A 68 5.04 0.30 5.14
CA VAL A 68 3.69 0.32 4.56
C VAL A 68 3.72 0.89 3.16
N PHE A 69 3.00 0.25 2.23
CA PHE A 69 2.82 0.73 0.87
C PHE A 69 1.34 0.99 0.60
N TYR A 70 0.96 2.24 0.39
CA TYR A 70 -0.41 2.73 0.18
C TYR A 70 -0.71 3.00 -1.30
N PHE A 71 -1.90 2.61 -1.74
CA PHE A 71 -2.38 2.82 -3.11
C PHE A 71 -3.80 3.35 -3.12
N TYR A 72 -4.02 4.43 -3.86
CA TYR A 72 -5.31 5.08 -4.00
C TYR A 72 -5.81 4.87 -5.43
N LEU A 73 -6.76 3.95 -5.59
CA LEU A 73 -7.35 3.61 -6.88
C LEU A 73 -8.67 4.35 -7.06
N PHE A 74 -8.71 5.21 -8.06
CA PHE A 74 -9.95 5.79 -8.56
C PHE A 74 -10.47 4.96 -9.75
N PRO A 75 -11.80 4.87 -9.92
CA PRO A 75 -12.41 4.15 -11.05
C PRO A 75 -12.03 4.72 -12.42
N ASN A 76 -11.66 6.01 -12.45
CA ASN A 76 -11.36 6.73 -13.68
C ASN A 76 -10.44 7.93 -13.41
N GLU A 77 -9.95 8.54 -14.48
CA GLU A 77 -9.02 9.69 -14.47
C GLU A 77 -9.58 10.96 -13.85
N THR A 78 -10.91 11.11 -13.77
CA THR A 78 -11.53 12.30 -13.17
C THR A 78 -11.39 12.33 -11.64
N ARG A 79 -11.06 11.17 -11.04
CA ARG A 79 -10.77 11.01 -9.61
C ARG A 79 -11.84 11.58 -8.68
N LYS A 80 -13.11 11.49 -9.08
CA LYS A 80 -14.23 11.95 -8.26
C LYS A 80 -14.52 10.95 -7.15
N LEU A 81 -14.46 11.40 -5.90
CA LEU A 81 -14.80 10.57 -4.74
C LEU A 81 -16.23 10.00 -4.81
N SER A 82 -17.16 10.72 -5.42
CA SER A 82 -18.54 10.26 -5.64
C SER A 82 -18.62 8.98 -6.47
N ASP A 83 -17.68 8.78 -7.39
CA ASP A 83 -17.63 7.60 -8.26
C ASP A 83 -17.10 6.37 -7.50
N GLY A 84 -16.47 6.62 -6.35
CA GLY A 84 -15.83 5.62 -5.52
C GLY A 84 -14.31 5.78 -5.51
N ILE A 85 -13.70 5.21 -4.49
CA ILE A 85 -12.24 5.07 -4.38
C ILE A 85 -11.97 3.80 -3.57
N VAL A 86 -10.89 3.12 -3.91
CA VAL A 86 -10.32 2.03 -3.11
C VAL A 86 -8.95 2.47 -2.62
N LEU A 87 -8.77 2.50 -1.31
CA LEU A 87 -7.45 2.48 -0.69
C LEU A 87 -7.11 1.04 -0.37
N PHE A 88 -5.97 0.56 -0.85
CA PHE A 88 -5.38 -0.63 -0.28
C PHE A 88 -3.96 -0.35 0.19
N LYS A 89 -3.52 -1.10 1.20
CA LYS A 89 -2.17 -1.03 1.71
C LYS A 89 -1.60 -2.39 2.06
N LEU A 90 -0.30 -2.54 1.84
CA LEU A 90 0.50 -3.64 2.35
C LEU A 90 1.27 -3.17 3.57
N THR A 91 1.25 -3.94 4.66
CA THR A 91 2.00 -3.65 5.89
C THR A 91 2.79 -4.89 6.30
N SER A 92 4.07 -4.71 6.59
CA SER A 92 4.94 -5.76 7.15
C SER A 92 5.97 -5.16 8.10
N GLY A 93 6.68 -6.01 8.83
CA GLY A 93 7.97 -5.61 9.40
C GLY A 93 8.97 -5.27 8.30
N ARG A 94 10.14 -4.77 8.69
CA ARG A 94 11.26 -4.53 7.78
C ARG A 94 12.01 -5.85 7.51
N HIS A 95 12.08 -6.24 6.25
CA HIS A 95 12.81 -7.43 5.76
C HIS A 95 14.08 -6.96 5.05
N GLY A 96 15.21 -6.96 5.76
CA GLY A 96 16.47 -6.43 5.23
C GLY A 96 16.43 -4.90 5.14
N THR A 97 16.64 -4.34 3.95
CA THR A 97 16.49 -2.89 3.70
C THR A 97 15.04 -2.49 3.39
N VAL A 98 14.78 -1.18 3.38
CA VAL A 98 13.47 -0.65 2.95
C VAL A 98 13.20 -1.04 1.50
N GLU A 99 14.19 -0.93 0.63
CA GLU A 99 14.09 -1.25 -0.79
C GLU A 99 13.78 -2.74 -1.00
N GLU A 100 14.43 -3.63 -0.24
CA GLU A 100 14.14 -5.06 -0.25
C GLU A 100 12.70 -5.34 0.20
N THR A 101 12.25 -4.66 1.25
CA THR A 101 10.86 -4.80 1.74
C THR A 101 9.85 -4.27 0.71
N LEU A 102 10.14 -3.15 0.06
CA LEU A 102 9.29 -2.57 -0.99
C LEU A 102 9.26 -3.44 -2.24
N ALA A 103 10.36 -4.11 -2.57
CA ALA A 103 10.39 -5.10 -3.66
C ALA A 103 9.49 -6.30 -3.34
N LEU A 104 9.50 -6.81 -2.11
CA LEU A 104 8.57 -7.87 -1.67
C LEU A 104 7.10 -7.43 -1.78
N HIS A 105 6.79 -6.18 -1.37
CA HIS A 105 5.44 -5.61 -1.51
C HIS A 105 5.05 -5.48 -2.99
N ALA A 106 5.97 -5.00 -3.83
CA ALA A 106 5.75 -4.86 -5.27
C ALA A 106 5.47 -6.22 -5.95
N ASP A 107 6.23 -7.25 -5.59
CA ASP A 107 6.04 -8.60 -6.12
C ASP A 107 4.71 -9.20 -5.65
N PHE A 108 4.30 -8.96 -4.39
CA PHE A 108 2.98 -9.35 -3.91
C PHE A 108 1.87 -8.70 -4.76
N ILE A 109 1.98 -7.40 -5.04
CA ILE A 109 1.00 -6.64 -5.84
C ILE A 109 0.94 -7.17 -7.27
N ARG A 110 2.10 -7.42 -7.91
CA ARG A 110 2.13 -8.00 -9.25
C ARG A 110 1.38 -9.32 -9.31
N ASN A 111 1.61 -10.21 -8.33
CA ASN A 111 0.88 -11.47 -8.27
C ASN A 111 -0.62 -11.27 -7.99
N LEU A 112 -0.99 -10.34 -7.11
CA LEU A 112 -2.39 -10.05 -6.81
C LEU A 112 -3.18 -9.59 -8.06
N PHE A 113 -2.60 -8.74 -8.91
CA PHE A 113 -3.28 -8.20 -10.08
C PHE A 113 -3.17 -9.07 -11.34
N PHE A 114 -2.10 -9.84 -11.52
CA PHE A 114 -1.83 -10.56 -12.77
C PHE A 114 -1.80 -12.09 -12.67
N SER A 115 -1.96 -12.68 -11.48
CA SER A 115 -2.14 -14.13 -11.34
C SER A 115 -3.58 -14.60 -11.55
N ALA A 116 -4.53 -13.71 -11.84
CA ALA A 116 -5.88 -14.12 -12.20
C ALA A 116 -5.90 -14.72 -13.62
N PRO A 117 -6.34 -15.97 -13.82
CA PRO A 117 -6.55 -16.49 -15.17
C PRO A 117 -7.58 -15.61 -15.88
N THR A 118 -7.25 -15.17 -17.09
CA THR A 118 -8.18 -14.51 -17.99
C THR A 118 -9.40 -15.41 -18.12
N LEU A 119 -10.54 -14.99 -17.57
CA LEU A 119 -11.80 -15.70 -17.78
C LEU A 119 -12.01 -15.79 -19.29
N PRO A 120 -12.28 -16.98 -19.86
CA PRO A 120 -12.55 -17.10 -21.28
C PRO A 120 -13.73 -16.16 -21.61
N THR A 121 -13.50 -15.27 -22.56
CA THR A 121 -14.53 -14.41 -23.13
C THR A 121 -15.66 -15.31 -23.61
N GLN A 122 -16.87 -15.15 -23.05
CA GLN A 122 -18.03 -15.86 -23.60
C GLN A 122 -18.22 -15.38 -25.05
N PRO A 123 -18.24 -16.29 -26.04
CA PRO A 123 -18.61 -15.91 -27.39
C PRO A 123 -20.08 -15.46 -27.39
N SER A 124 -20.31 -14.32 -28.03
CA SER A 124 -21.62 -13.75 -28.36
C SER A 124 -22.41 -14.65 -29.31
#